data_AF-A0A523TQW0-F1
#
_entry.id   AF-A0A523TQW0-F1
#
_cell.length_a   1.000
_cell.length_b   1.000
_cell.length_c   1.000
_cell.angle_alpha   90.00
_cell.angle_beta   90.00
_cell.angle_gamma   90.00
#
_symmetry.space_group_name_H-M   'P 1'
#
loop_
_entity.id
_entity.type
_entity.pdbx_description
1 polymer ?
#
loop_
_entity_poly.entity_id
_entity_poly.type
_entity_poly.pdbx_seq_one_letter_code
_entity_poly.pdbx_strand_id
1 'polypeptide(L)'
;MRKIDDALLKQKKLENIEEIERWIISEFESEENFLETGFGFCLVEDDKTIVSWCIADWVVEEKAEIGIETAREYRKRGFATLCTAATVEYCQEKDYQVGWHCNQDNEGSWRTAEKVGFVRKKSYLAANGLYKEKEHLLLNAWYRGLILEKPEVGILYINKLLEMEPEQRHYFVYAQLLIKLKRFTDAIDALMKIVKIGPRNPANYKNALETRECFQELRKMKEWKELMKRVNALIKE
;
A
#
# COMPACT_ATOMS: atom_id res chain seq x y z
N MET A 1 -17.76 -7.15 19.25
CA MET A 1 -16.30 -6.90 19.23
C MET A 1 -15.61 -8.18 19.66
N ARG A 2 -14.50 -8.56 19.02
CA ARG A 2 -13.70 -9.73 19.40
C ARG A 2 -12.24 -9.31 19.56
N LYS A 3 -11.56 -9.85 20.58
CA LYS A 3 -10.11 -9.72 20.71
C LYS A 3 -9.45 -10.54 19.60
N ILE A 4 -8.37 -10.02 19.04
CA ILE A 4 -7.50 -10.77 18.13
C ILE A 4 -6.56 -11.60 19.01
N ASP A 5 -6.98 -12.83 19.30
CA ASP A 5 -6.26 -13.81 20.11
C ASP A 5 -6.07 -15.13 19.34
N ASP A 6 -5.36 -16.08 19.93
CA ASP A 6 -5.08 -17.39 19.34
C ASP A 6 -6.37 -18.13 18.91
N ALA A 7 -7.46 -17.98 19.67
CA ALA A 7 -8.74 -18.60 19.35
C ALA A 7 -9.41 -17.97 18.11
N LEU A 8 -9.27 -16.66 17.89
CA LEU A 8 -9.68 -16.00 16.66
C LEU A 8 -8.80 -16.42 15.48
N LEU A 9 -7.47 -16.37 15.63
CA LEU A 9 -6.51 -16.64 14.54
C LEU A 9 -6.58 -18.09 14.03
N LYS A 10 -7.02 -19.04 14.87
CA LYS A 10 -7.31 -20.42 14.47
C LYS A 10 -8.60 -20.59 13.64
N GLN A 11 -9.48 -19.58 13.59
CA GLN A 11 -10.72 -19.63 12.81
C GLN A 11 -10.49 -19.26 11.34
N LYS A 12 -9.76 -20.13 10.61
CA LYS A 12 -9.42 -19.93 9.19
C LYS A 12 -10.62 -19.86 8.23
N LYS A 13 -11.86 -20.00 8.73
CA LYS A 13 -13.10 -19.83 7.95
C LYS A 13 -13.66 -18.40 7.97
N LEU A 14 -13.13 -17.52 8.82
CA LEU A 14 -13.56 -16.13 8.86
C LEU A 14 -13.06 -15.38 7.62
N GLU A 15 -13.97 -14.71 6.92
CA GLU A 15 -13.60 -13.86 5.79
C GLU A 15 -12.74 -12.68 6.30
N ASN A 16 -11.70 -12.34 5.52
CA ASN A 16 -10.67 -11.33 5.83
C ASN A 16 -9.72 -11.67 6.99
N ILE A 17 -9.73 -12.89 7.54
CA ILE A 17 -8.73 -13.29 8.56
C ILE A 17 -7.30 -13.17 8.05
N GLU A 18 -7.07 -13.49 6.77
CA GLU A 18 -5.76 -13.38 6.13
C GLU A 18 -5.24 -11.93 6.07
N GLU A 19 -6.10 -10.92 6.07
CA GLU A 19 -5.67 -9.51 6.12
C GLU A 19 -5.11 -9.15 7.49
N ILE A 20 -5.72 -9.68 8.56
CA ILE A 20 -5.19 -9.55 9.92
C ILE A 20 -3.86 -10.29 10.05
N GLU A 21 -3.78 -11.53 9.55
CA GLU A 21 -2.53 -12.31 9.57
C GLU A 21 -1.43 -11.57 8.79
N ARG A 22 -1.70 -11.05 7.60
CA ARG A 22 -0.75 -10.25 6.83
C ARG A 22 -0.25 -9.04 7.60
N TRP A 23 -1.13 -8.34 8.30
CA TRP A 23 -0.75 -7.20 9.13
C TRP A 23 0.15 -7.64 10.28
N ILE A 24 -0.25 -8.67 11.02
CA ILE A 24 0.51 -9.22 12.13
C ILE A 24 1.92 -9.60 11.69
N ILE A 25 2.07 -10.33 10.58
CA ILE A 25 3.38 -10.74 10.07
C ILE A 25 4.22 -9.53 9.62
N SER A 26 3.60 -8.49 9.06
CA SER A 26 4.30 -7.26 8.66
C SER A 26 4.95 -6.53 9.83
N GLU A 27 4.22 -6.41 10.96
CA GLU A 27 4.65 -5.57 12.08
C GLU A 27 5.34 -6.35 13.22
N PHE A 28 4.99 -7.63 13.41
CA PHE A 28 5.48 -8.47 14.52
C PHE A 28 6.36 -9.65 14.08
N GLU A 29 6.56 -9.84 12.77
CA GLU A 29 7.30 -10.96 12.15
C GLU A 29 6.62 -12.35 12.28
N SER A 30 5.85 -12.61 13.34
CA SER A 30 5.13 -13.87 13.56
C SER A 30 3.82 -13.68 14.35
N GLU A 31 2.91 -14.66 14.26
CA GLU A 31 1.69 -14.70 15.10
C GLU A 31 2.05 -14.86 16.58
N GLU A 32 3.09 -15.65 16.90
CA GLU A 32 3.54 -15.88 18.28
C GLU A 32 4.01 -14.58 18.94
N ASN A 33 4.82 -13.77 18.25
CA ASN A 33 5.32 -12.49 18.77
C ASN A 33 4.17 -11.51 19.04
N PHE A 34 3.18 -11.48 18.14
CA PHE A 34 1.98 -10.68 18.34
C PHE A 34 1.16 -11.14 19.54
N LEU A 35 0.99 -12.45 19.73
CA LEU A 35 0.25 -12.99 20.88
C LEU A 35 0.96 -12.75 22.23
N GLU A 36 2.29 -12.62 22.21
CA GLU A 36 3.10 -12.33 23.40
C GLU A 36 3.08 -10.83 23.78
N THR A 37 3.26 -9.95 22.80
CA THR A 37 3.55 -8.52 23.05
C THR A 37 2.51 -7.56 22.47
N GLY A 38 1.77 -7.99 21.45
CA GLY A 38 0.79 -7.20 20.73
C GLY A 38 -0.62 -7.33 21.30
N PHE A 39 -1.52 -6.54 20.72
CA PHE A 39 -2.96 -6.64 20.98
C PHE A 39 -3.75 -5.97 19.85
N GLY A 40 -5.02 -6.33 19.75
CA GLY A 40 -5.93 -5.72 18.80
C GLY A 40 -7.34 -6.28 18.93
N PHE A 41 -8.27 -5.58 18.29
CA PHE A 41 -9.69 -5.91 18.33
C PHE A 41 -10.30 -5.79 16.94
N CYS A 42 -11.24 -6.68 16.63
CA CYS A 42 -11.95 -6.68 15.36
C CYS A 42 -13.47 -6.80 15.55
N LEU A 43 -14.18 -6.26 14.57
CA LEU A 43 -15.62 -6.40 14.45
C LEU A 43 -15.91 -7.52 13.45
N VAL A 44 -16.68 -8.50 13.91
CA VAL A 44 -17.16 -9.62 13.08
C VAL A 44 -18.66 -9.45 12.88
N GLU A 45 -19.11 -9.44 11.63
CA GLU A 45 -20.52 -9.41 11.24
C GLU A 45 -20.98 -10.83 10.89
N ASP A 46 -22.18 -11.20 11.36
CA ASP A 46 -22.84 -12.50 11.15
C ASP A 46 -21.98 -13.73 11.47
N ASP A 47 -21.05 -13.61 12.42
CA ASP A 47 -20.07 -14.65 12.81
C ASP A 47 -19.23 -15.22 11.65
N LYS A 48 -19.15 -14.48 10.54
CA LYS A 48 -18.51 -14.94 9.30
C LYS A 48 -17.45 -13.99 8.79
N THR A 49 -17.70 -12.68 8.84
CA THR A 49 -16.88 -11.71 8.11
C THR A 49 -16.26 -10.72 9.08
N ILE A 50 -14.94 -10.60 9.05
CA ILE A 50 -14.24 -9.53 9.76
C ILE A 50 -14.38 -8.25 8.92
N VAL A 51 -15.13 -7.28 9.44
CA VAL A 51 -15.49 -6.06 8.69
C VAL A 51 -14.60 -4.86 9.02
N SER A 52 -13.97 -4.85 10.20
CA SER A 52 -13.01 -3.84 10.61
C SER A 52 -12.12 -4.37 11.74
N TRP A 53 -10.89 -3.87 11.84
CA TRP A 53 -9.93 -4.26 12.88
C TRP A 53 -9.01 -3.11 13.23
N CYS A 54 -8.66 -3.01 14.51
CA CYS A 54 -7.69 -2.06 15.06
C CYS A 54 -6.61 -2.85 15.80
N ILE A 55 -5.35 -2.70 15.38
CA ILE A 55 -4.20 -3.46 15.89
C ILE A 55 -3.18 -2.46 16.44
N ALA A 56 -2.50 -2.80 17.53
CA ALA A 56 -1.30 -2.08 17.93
C ALA A 56 -0.19 -2.40 16.93
N ASP A 57 0.13 -1.47 16.05
CA ASP A 57 1.18 -1.59 15.02
C ASP A 57 2.56 -1.70 15.65
N TRP A 58 2.76 -1.09 16.82
CA TRP A 58 4.03 -1.12 17.53
C TRP A 58 3.81 -1.00 19.02
N VAL A 59 4.43 -1.86 19.82
CA VAL A 59 4.36 -1.84 21.29
C VAL A 59 5.77 -1.80 21.86
N VAL A 60 6.05 -0.81 22.71
CA VAL A 60 7.33 -0.67 23.42
C VAL A 60 7.04 -0.21 24.85
N GLU A 61 7.42 -1.03 25.83
CA GLU A 61 7.12 -0.77 27.25
C GLU A 61 5.61 -0.51 27.42
N GLU A 62 5.21 0.53 28.15
CA GLU A 62 3.81 0.95 28.31
C GLU A 62 3.36 1.94 27.23
N LYS A 63 3.87 1.83 25.99
CA LYS A 63 3.47 2.66 24.85
C LYS A 63 3.06 1.82 23.66
N ALA A 64 2.03 2.28 22.94
CA ALA A 64 1.56 1.61 21.74
C ALA A 64 1.13 2.61 20.65
N GLU A 65 1.52 2.35 19.40
CA GLU A 65 0.87 2.96 18.24
C GLU A 65 -0.16 2.02 17.67
N ILE A 66 -1.32 2.55 17.27
CA ILE A 66 -2.42 1.76 16.73
C ILE A 66 -2.73 2.13 15.28
N GLY A 67 -3.04 1.11 14.50
CA GLY A 67 -3.55 1.20 13.15
C GLY A 67 -4.99 0.71 13.06
N ILE A 68 -5.72 1.15 12.03
CA ILE A 68 -7.11 0.76 11.79
C ILE A 68 -7.34 0.49 10.31
N GLU A 69 -8.14 -0.52 10.00
CA GLU A 69 -8.67 -0.74 8.67
C GLU A 69 -10.12 -1.21 8.74
N THR A 70 -10.88 -0.83 7.73
CA THR A 70 -12.26 -1.27 7.52
C THR A 70 -12.38 -1.76 6.08
N ALA A 71 -12.84 -3.00 5.92
CA ALA A 71 -13.07 -3.60 4.60
C ALA A 71 -13.91 -2.66 3.73
N ARG A 72 -13.54 -2.51 2.45
CA ARG A 72 -14.01 -1.42 1.57
C ARG A 72 -15.53 -1.28 1.54
N GLU A 73 -16.24 -2.41 1.43
CA GLU A 73 -17.71 -2.48 1.36
C GLU A 73 -18.41 -2.07 2.67
N TYR A 74 -17.66 -2.03 3.78
CA TYR A 74 -18.15 -1.78 5.14
C TYR A 74 -17.79 -0.39 5.68
N ARG A 75 -17.11 0.43 4.88
CA ARG A 75 -16.68 1.79 5.27
C ARG A 75 -17.88 2.72 5.47
N LYS A 76 -17.66 3.82 6.21
CA LYS A 76 -18.67 4.86 6.54
C LYS A 76 -19.85 4.39 7.41
N ARG A 77 -19.74 3.23 8.06
CA ARG A 77 -20.74 2.68 9.00
C ARG A 77 -20.37 2.87 10.48
N GLY A 78 -19.27 3.58 10.78
CA GLY A 78 -18.78 3.80 12.16
C GLY A 78 -17.94 2.65 12.74
N PHE A 79 -17.69 1.59 11.98
CA PHE A 79 -16.98 0.39 12.46
C PHE A 79 -15.53 0.64 12.85
N ALA A 80 -14.80 1.48 12.10
CA ALA A 80 -13.48 1.94 12.48
C ALA A 80 -13.47 2.54 13.90
N THR A 81 -14.44 3.42 14.21
CA THR A 81 -14.59 4.04 15.53
C THR A 81 -14.85 2.99 16.62
N LEU A 82 -15.67 1.97 16.35
CA LEU A 82 -15.92 0.90 17.33
C LEU A 82 -14.65 0.09 17.63
N CYS A 83 -13.93 -0.35 16.60
CA CYS A 83 -12.70 -1.12 16.80
C CYS A 83 -11.63 -0.30 17.51
N THR A 84 -11.45 0.96 17.10
CA THR A 84 -10.53 1.88 17.77
C THR A 84 -10.93 2.12 19.23
N ALA A 85 -12.21 2.33 19.52
CA ALA A 85 -12.67 2.53 20.89
C ALA A 85 -12.33 1.32 21.78
N ALA A 86 -12.60 0.10 21.31
CA ALA A 86 -12.26 -1.12 22.06
C ALA A 86 -10.75 -1.27 22.31
N THR A 87 -9.92 -0.93 21.32
CA THR A 87 -8.46 -0.95 21.49
C THR A 87 -7.99 0.12 22.48
N VAL A 88 -8.55 1.32 22.43
CA VAL A 88 -8.22 2.42 23.36
C VAL A 88 -8.66 2.10 24.79
N GLU A 89 -9.85 1.52 24.97
CA GLU A 89 -10.33 1.02 26.27
C GLU A 89 -9.36 -0.01 26.86
N TYR A 90 -8.91 -0.97 26.05
CA TYR A 90 -7.89 -1.93 26.47
C TYR A 90 -6.57 -1.25 26.86
N CYS A 91 -6.11 -0.25 26.10
CA CYS A 91 -4.93 0.52 26.46
C CYS A 91 -5.10 1.21 27.83
N GLN A 92 -6.26 1.81 28.09
CA GLN A 92 -6.55 2.47 29.36
C GLN A 92 -6.58 1.47 30.53
N GLU A 93 -7.23 0.32 30.36
CA GLU A 93 -7.28 -0.74 31.38
C GLU A 93 -5.91 -1.33 31.72
N LYS A 94 -4.95 -1.22 30.80
CA LYS A 94 -3.60 -1.75 30.92
C LYS A 94 -2.54 -0.66 31.11
N ASP A 95 -2.97 0.58 31.37
CA ASP A 95 -2.10 1.75 31.60
C ASP A 95 -1.12 2.05 30.44
N TYR A 96 -1.48 1.69 29.20
CA TYR A 96 -0.71 2.08 28.01
C TYR A 96 -0.94 3.55 27.63
N GLN A 97 0.15 4.24 27.28
CA GLN A 97 0.09 5.46 26.49
C GLN A 97 -0.06 5.12 25.01
N VAL A 98 -1.24 5.40 24.47
CA VAL A 98 -1.54 5.12 23.06
C VAL A 98 -1.37 6.38 22.21
N GLY A 99 -0.75 6.23 21.04
CA GLY A 99 -0.69 7.27 20.02
C GLY A 99 -1.26 6.82 18.67
N TRP A 100 -1.33 7.79 17.77
CA TRP A 100 -1.94 7.65 16.45
C TRP A 100 -1.27 8.61 15.48
N HIS A 101 -0.75 8.07 14.38
CA HIS A 101 -0.21 8.85 13.28
C HIS A 101 -1.07 8.70 12.04
N CYS A 102 -1.30 9.81 11.33
CA CYS A 102 -1.96 9.78 10.03
C CYS A 102 -1.53 10.96 9.17
N ASN A 103 -1.68 10.80 7.85
CA ASN A 103 -1.46 11.89 6.92
C ASN A 103 -2.57 12.95 7.06
N GLN A 104 -2.22 14.21 6.83
CA GLN A 104 -3.14 15.35 6.96
C GLN A 104 -4.35 15.25 6.01
N ASP A 105 -4.17 14.67 4.84
CA ASP A 105 -5.20 14.43 3.82
C ASP A 105 -6.10 13.23 4.13
N ASN A 106 -5.77 12.41 5.13
CA ASN A 106 -6.59 11.29 5.57
C ASN A 106 -7.65 11.74 6.60
N GLU A 107 -8.64 12.50 6.13
CA GLU A 107 -9.74 13.01 6.95
C GLU A 107 -10.49 11.92 7.72
N GLY A 108 -10.70 10.76 7.10
CA GLY A 108 -11.36 9.63 7.76
C GLY A 108 -10.60 9.13 9.00
N SER A 109 -9.26 9.11 8.94
CA SER A 109 -8.41 8.61 10.02
C SER A 109 -8.42 9.57 11.22
N TRP A 110 -8.05 10.85 11.04
CA TRP A 110 -7.98 11.76 12.20
C TRP A 110 -9.36 12.09 12.80
N ARG A 111 -10.44 12.10 12.02
CA ARG A 111 -11.80 12.21 12.59
C ARG A 111 -12.20 10.97 13.39
N THR A 112 -11.71 9.79 13.03
CA THR A 112 -11.95 8.57 13.81
C THR A 112 -11.20 8.66 15.14
N ALA A 113 -9.95 9.12 15.13
CA ALA A 113 -9.17 9.35 16.34
C ALA A 113 -9.84 10.37 17.28
N GLU A 114 -10.29 11.52 16.77
CA GLU A 114 -10.98 12.54 17.57
C GLU A 114 -12.26 12.01 18.24
N LYS A 115 -13.02 11.14 17.55
CA LYS A 115 -14.25 10.53 18.09
C LYS A 115 -14.03 9.64 19.31
N VAL A 116 -12.85 9.03 19.43
CA VAL A 116 -12.50 8.15 20.56
C VAL A 116 -11.67 8.86 21.63
N GLY A 117 -11.53 10.19 21.53
CA GLY A 117 -10.88 11.02 22.55
C GLY A 117 -9.41 11.35 22.29
N PHE A 118 -8.82 10.98 21.15
CA PHE A 118 -7.49 11.50 20.81
C PHE A 118 -7.55 13.01 20.58
N VAL A 119 -6.50 13.70 21.02
CA VAL A 119 -6.31 15.14 20.78
C VAL A 119 -5.05 15.33 19.96
N ARG A 120 -5.16 16.12 18.87
CA ARG A 120 -4.01 16.45 18.02
C ARG A 120 -2.92 17.13 18.82
N LYS A 121 -1.73 16.51 18.91
CA LYS A 121 -0.57 17.06 19.62
C LYS A 121 0.36 17.87 18.72
N LYS A 122 0.58 17.42 17.48
CA LYS A 122 1.54 18.04 16.57
C LYS A 122 1.18 17.79 15.11
N SER A 123 1.60 18.69 14.25
CA SER A 123 1.69 18.48 12.80
C SER A 123 3.12 18.74 12.37
N TYR A 124 3.66 17.88 11.52
CA TYR A 124 5.03 17.96 11.05
C TYR A 124 5.14 17.38 9.65
N LEU A 125 6.19 17.76 8.92
CA LEU A 125 6.49 17.18 7.63
C LEU A 125 7.12 15.80 7.84
N ALA A 126 6.43 14.74 7.39
CA ALA A 126 7.03 13.42 7.27
C ALA A 126 7.79 13.33 5.94
N ALA A 127 9.04 12.90 6.00
CA ALA A 127 9.86 12.63 4.81
C ALA A 127 10.31 11.18 4.84
N ASN A 128 10.05 10.45 3.75
CA ASN A 128 10.53 9.07 3.61
C ASN A 128 11.87 9.08 2.87
N GLY A 129 12.89 8.49 3.48
CA GLY A 129 14.20 8.25 2.88
C GLY A 129 14.42 6.75 2.73
N LEU A 130 14.91 6.31 1.57
CA LEU A 130 15.45 4.96 1.40
C LEU A 130 16.97 5.10 1.34
N TYR A 131 17.68 4.22 2.05
CA TYR A 131 19.14 4.31 2.15
C TYR A 131 19.86 4.11 0.80
N LYS A 132 19.25 3.39 -0.13
CA LYS A 132 19.81 3.17 -1.47
C LYS A 132 19.29 4.22 -2.44
N GLU A 133 20.21 4.94 -3.08
CA GLU A 133 19.88 6.05 -3.99
C GLU A 133 18.93 5.64 -5.12
N LYS A 134 19.18 4.52 -5.82
CA LYS A 134 18.28 4.03 -6.88
C LYS A 134 16.86 3.77 -6.36
N GLU A 135 16.75 3.15 -5.19
CA GLU A 135 15.44 2.86 -4.57
C GLU A 135 14.75 4.15 -4.12
N HIS A 136 15.50 5.09 -3.55
CA HIS A 136 14.99 6.41 -3.16
C HIS A 136 14.46 7.21 -4.35
N LEU A 137 15.21 7.27 -5.44
CA LEU A 137 14.79 7.96 -6.66
C LEU A 137 13.55 7.28 -7.26
N LEU A 138 13.51 5.96 -7.30
CA LEU A 138 12.36 5.22 -7.85
C LEU A 138 11.09 5.42 -6.99
N LEU A 139 11.23 5.37 -5.67
CA LEU A 139 10.13 5.64 -4.75
C LEU A 139 9.60 7.06 -4.94
N ASN A 140 10.47 8.06 -5.05
CA ASN A 140 10.03 9.44 -5.27
C ASN A 140 9.42 9.65 -6.66
N ALA A 141 9.95 9.00 -7.70
CA ALA A 141 9.35 9.01 -9.03
C ALA A 141 7.91 8.47 -9.00
N TRP A 142 7.70 7.32 -8.36
CA TRP A 142 6.39 6.70 -8.24
C TRP A 142 5.45 7.48 -7.33
N TYR A 143 5.87 7.77 -6.09
CA TYR A 143 5.02 8.40 -5.09
C TYR A 143 4.67 9.84 -5.47
N ARG A 144 5.66 10.68 -5.74
CA ARG A 144 5.39 12.09 -6.08
C ARG A 144 4.74 12.22 -7.46
N GLY A 145 5.13 11.36 -8.41
CA GLY A 145 4.64 11.43 -9.77
C GLY A 145 3.24 10.83 -9.97
N LEU A 146 2.99 9.63 -9.45
CA LEU A 146 1.75 8.89 -9.69
C LEU A 146 0.75 8.97 -8.53
N ILE A 147 1.21 8.97 -7.27
CA ILE A 147 0.32 9.01 -6.10
C ILE A 147 -0.11 10.45 -5.78
N LEU A 148 0.83 11.39 -5.75
CA LEU A 148 0.52 12.81 -5.53
C LEU A 148 0.14 13.56 -6.81
N GLU A 149 0.01 12.85 -7.93
CA GLU A 149 -0.38 13.38 -9.25
C GLU A 149 0.47 14.56 -9.75
N LYS A 150 1.79 14.54 -9.52
CA LYS A 150 2.75 15.53 -10.04
C LYS A 150 3.72 14.90 -11.05
N PRO A 151 3.25 14.51 -12.25
CA PRO A 151 4.03 13.70 -13.18
C PRO A 151 5.34 14.35 -13.62
N GLU A 152 5.41 15.67 -13.73
CA GLU A 152 6.63 16.42 -14.07
C GLU A 152 7.71 16.23 -13.00
N VAL A 153 7.31 16.26 -11.72
CA VAL A 153 8.21 16.00 -10.59
C VAL A 153 8.70 14.55 -10.65
N GLY A 154 7.82 13.59 -10.93
CA GLY A 154 8.19 12.19 -11.09
C GLY A 154 9.24 11.97 -12.19
N ILE A 155 9.09 12.67 -13.32
CA ILE A 155 10.05 12.61 -14.44
C ILE A 155 11.43 13.13 -14.04
N LEU A 156 11.54 14.15 -13.18
CA LEU A 156 12.84 14.62 -12.69
C LEU A 156 13.63 13.51 -11.97
N TYR A 157 12.93 12.68 -11.18
CA TYR A 157 13.56 11.54 -10.50
C TYR A 157 13.89 10.40 -11.47
N ILE A 158 13.02 10.12 -12.43
CA ILE A 158 13.29 9.14 -13.48
C ILE A 158 14.51 9.54 -14.31
N ASN A 159 14.66 10.81 -14.71
CA ASN A 159 15.78 11.23 -15.53
C ASN A 159 17.12 10.95 -14.84
N LYS A 160 17.20 11.21 -13.52
CA LYS A 160 18.36 10.81 -12.71
C LYS A 160 18.60 9.30 -12.72
N LEU A 161 17.54 8.49 -12.62
CA LEU A 161 17.66 7.02 -12.73
C LEU A 161 18.13 6.54 -14.11
N LEU A 162 17.75 7.25 -15.18
CA LEU A 162 18.15 6.93 -16.54
C LEU A 162 19.61 7.30 -16.86
N GLU A 163 20.19 8.24 -16.11
CA GLU A 163 21.63 8.58 -16.18
C GLU A 163 22.52 7.53 -15.49
N MET A 164 21.94 6.66 -14.67
CA MET A 164 22.63 5.55 -14.01
C MET A 164 22.58 4.28 -14.89
N GLU A 165 22.53 3.10 -14.27
CA GLU A 165 22.14 1.85 -14.93
C GLU A 165 20.63 1.60 -14.73
N PRO A 166 19.78 1.92 -15.73
CA PRO A 166 18.35 1.84 -15.58
C PRO A 166 17.83 0.40 -15.68
N GLU A 167 16.98 0.02 -14.73
CA GLU A 167 16.30 -1.26 -14.71
C GLU A 167 14.93 -1.19 -15.39
N GLN A 168 14.38 -2.35 -15.76
CA GLN A 168 13.00 -2.49 -16.27
C GLN A 168 11.94 -1.74 -15.44
N ARG A 169 12.09 -1.69 -14.10
CA ARG A 169 11.14 -1.00 -13.20
C ARG A 169 11.14 0.51 -13.41
N HIS A 170 12.30 1.10 -13.73
CA HIS A 170 12.42 2.53 -13.97
C HIS A 170 11.66 2.93 -15.23
N TYR A 171 11.84 2.17 -16.31
CA TYR A 171 11.11 2.38 -17.57
C TYR A 171 9.60 2.16 -17.42
N PHE A 172 9.18 1.22 -16.55
CA PHE A 172 7.77 0.97 -16.31
C PHE A 172 7.08 2.16 -15.62
N VAL A 173 7.70 2.70 -14.57
CA VAL A 173 7.22 3.91 -13.90
C VAL A 173 7.28 5.11 -14.85
N TYR A 174 8.34 5.22 -15.65
CA TYR A 174 8.46 6.30 -16.64
C TYR A 174 7.32 6.30 -17.65
N ALA A 175 6.96 5.13 -18.20
CA ALA A 175 5.84 5.00 -19.12
C ALA A 175 4.52 5.48 -18.49
N GLN A 176 4.27 5.12 -17.23
CA GLN A 176 3.06 5.57 -16.51
C GLN A 176 3.03 7.09 -16.33
N LEU A 177 4.18 7.72 -16.04
CA LEU A 177 4.30 9.18 -15.92
C LEU A 177 4.06 9.88 -17.26
N LEU A 178 4.63 9.34 -18.34
CA LEU A 178 4.45 9.87 -19.69
C LEU A 178 2.97 9.79 -20.15
N ILE A 179 2.26 8.73 -19.77
CA ILE A 179 0.81 8.61 -20.00
C ILE A 179 0.04 9.70 -19.27
N LYS A 180 0.36 10.00 -17.99
CA LYS A 180 -0.27 11.10 -17.25
C LYS A 180 -0.06 12.45 -17.95
N LEU A 181 1.05 12.62 -18.66
CA LEU A 181 1.35 13.79 -19.50
C LEU A 181 0.81 13.71 -20.94
N LYS A 182 0.03 12.68 -21.29
CA LYS A 182 -0.48 12.41 -22.65
C LYS A 182 0.63 12.25 -23.71
N ARG A 183 1.84 11.90 -23.30
CA ARG A 183 2.99 11.60 -24.17
C ARG A 183 3.00 10.11 -24.54
N PHE A 184 1.99 9.69 -25.29
CA PHE A 184 1.69 8.27 -25.49
C PHE A 184 2.75 7.51 -26.30
N THR A 185 3.30 8.13 -27.35
CA THR A 185 4.38 7.52 -28.15
C THR A 185 5.63 7.28 -27.31
N ASP A 186 6.05 8.29 -26.54
CA ASP A 186 7.20 8.18 -25.64
C ASP A 186 6.97 7.11 -24.57
N ALA A 187 5.74 6.95 -24.08
CA ALA A 187 5.39 5.91 -23.13
C ALA A 187 5.59 4.51 -23.73
N ILE A 188 5.17 4.29 -24.99
CA ILE A 188 5.41 3.03 -25.69
C ILE A 188 6.91 2.80 -25.91
N ASP A 189 7.68 3.84 -26.24
CA ASP A 189 9.12 3.73 -26.39
C ASP A 189 9.81 3.33 -25.07
N ALA A 190 9.36 3.87 -23.94
CA ALA A 190 9.83 3.44 -22.62
C ALA A 190 9.51 1.96 -22.35
N LEU A 191 8.29 1.51 -22.66
CA LEU A 191 7.91 0.09 -22.55
C LEU A 191 8.73 -0.83 -23.48
N MET A 192 9.12 -0.33 -24.65
CA MET A 192 10.00 -1.04 -25.58
C MET A 192 11.44 -1.19 -25.04
N LYS A 193 11.92 -0.26 -24.21
CA LYS A 193 13.21 -0.43 -23.52
C LYS A 193 13.19 -1.62 -22.57
N ILE A 194 12.07 -1.91 -21.91
CA ILE A 194 11.91 -3.10 -21.04
C ILE A 194 12.05 -4.38 -21.86
N VAL A 195 11.40 -4.44 -23.03
CA VAL A 195 11.52 -5.57 -23.96
C VAL A 195 12.97 -5.78 -24.37
N LYS A 196 13.73 -4.70 -24.64
CA LYS A 196 15.14 -4.78 -25.01
C LYS A 196 16.04 -5.27 -23.87
N ILE A 197 15.74 -4.90 -22.63
CA ILE A 197 16.49 -5.34 -21.44
C ILE A 197 16.20 -6.82 -21.13
N GLY A 198 15.00 -7.31 -21.49
CA GLY A 198 14.52 -8.62 -21.10
C GLY A 198 13.72 -8.52 -19.80
N PRO A 199 12.37 -8.58 -19.85
CA PRO A 199 11.57 -8.54 -18.64
C PRO A 199 11.84 -9.79 -17.80
N ARG A 200 12.03 -9.62 -16.49
CA ARG A 200 12.32 -10.74 -15.55
C ARG A 200 11.28 -11.86 -15.61
N ASN A 201 10.03 -11.51 -15.90
CA ASN A 201 8.97 -12.47 -16.18
C ASN A 201 8.11 -11.91 -17.35
N PRO A 202 8.32 -12.40 -18.58
CA PRO A 202 7.61 -11.93 -19.77
C PRO A 202 6.09 -12.09 -19.68
N ALA A 203 5.60 -13.19 -19.07
CA ALA A 203 4.17 -13.44 -18.90
C ALA A 203 3.53 -12.42 -17.93
N ASN A 204 4.17 -12.14 -16.80
CA ASN A 204 3.71 -11.12 -15.86
C ASN A 204 3.75 -9.71 -16.47
N TYR A 205 4.78 -9.41 -17.26
CA TYR A 205 4.88 -8.14 -17.97
C TYR A 205 3.74 -7.98 -18.98
N LYS A 206 3.46 -9.00 -19.79
CA LYS A 206 2.30 -9.02 -20.70
C LYS A 206 0.99 -8.80 -19.95
N ASN A 207 0.76 -9.56 -18.88
CA ASN A 207 -0.45 -9.43 -18.08
C ASN A 207 -0.62 -8.00 -17.53
N ALA A 208 0.46 -7.38 -17.05
CA ALA A 208 0.41 -6.00 -16.58
C ALA A 208 0.03 -5.00 -17.69
N LEU A 209 0.53 -5.17 -18.92
CA LEU A 209 0.18 -4.34 -20.07
C LEU A 209 -1.31 -4.48 -20.45
N GLU A 210 -1.85 -5.69 -20.42
CA GLU A 210 -3.21 -6.02 -20.85
C GLU A 210 -4.28 -5.71 -19.79
N THR A 211 -3.94 -5.74 -18.50
CA THR A 211 -4.91 -5.59 -17.41
C THR A 211 -4.93 -4.21 -16.79
N ARG A 212 -3.79 -3.52 -16.66
CA ARG A 212 -3.74 -2.23 -15.96
C ARG A 212 -4.43 -1.13 -16.75
N GLU A 213 -5.39 -0.47 -16.13
CA GLU A 213 -6.21 0.59 -16.74
C GLU A 213 -5.36 1.75 -17.30
N CYS A 214 -4.23 2.06 -16.67
CA CYS A 214 -3.36 3.15 -17.12
C CYS A 214 -2.85 2.99 -18.56
N PHE A 215 -2.82 1.78 -19.13
CA PHE A 215 -2.39 1.55 -20.51
C PHE A 215 -3.55 1.54 -21.53
N GLN A 216 -4.80 1.76 -21.11
CA GLN A 216 -5.97 1.64 -21.98
C GLN A 216 -5.90 2.52 -23.23
N GLU A 217 -5.39 3.76 -23.11
CA GLU A 217 -5.24 4.67 -24.25
C GLU A 217 -4.17 4.18 -25.24
N LEU A 218 -3.09 3.57 -24.74
CA LEU A 218 -2.03 3.04 -25.60
C LEU A 218 -2.52 1.87 -26.46
N ARG A 219 -3.46 1.05 -25.97
CA ARG A 219 -3.97 -0.15 -26.67
C ARG A 219 -4.60 0.14 -28.03
N LYS A 220 -5.03 1.38 -28.26
CA LYS A 220 -5.64 1.83 -29.52
C LYS A 220 -4.59 2.20 -30.59
N MET A 221 -3.32 2.37 -30.18
CA MET A 221 -2.26 2.87 -31.04
C MET A 221 -1.66 1.78 -31.94
N LYS A 222 -1.07 2.19 -33.07
CA LYS A 222 -0.41 1.26 -33.99
C LYS A 222 0.88 0.69 -33.37
N GLU A 223 1.60 1.54 -32.65
CA GLU A 223 2.86 1.24 -31.96
C GLU A 223 2.64 0.19 -30.86
N TRP A 224 1.47 0.17 -30.23
CA TRP A 224 1.11 -0.86 -29.25
C TRP A 224 1.08 -2.26 -29.86
N LYS A 225 0.59 -2.39 -31.09
CA LYS A 225 0.56 -3.68 -31.80
C LYS A 225 1.97 -4.22 -32.00
N GLU A 226 2.93 -3.35 -32.30
CA GLU A 226 4.33 -3.71 -32.44
C GLU A 226 4.98 -4.08 -31.09
N LEU A 227 4.71 -3.31 -30.03
CA LEU A 227 5.12 -3.65 -28.66
C LEU A 227 4.63 -5.06 -28.28
N MET A 228 3.33 -5.33 -28.43
CA MET A 228 2.74 -6.61 -28.08
C MET A 228 3.25 -7.77 -28.93
N LYS A 229 3.57 -7.53 -30.21
CA LYS A 229 4.21 -8.54 -31.07
C LYS A 229 5.55 -9.00 -30.46
N ARG A 230 6.37 -8.06 -29.98
CA ARG A 230 7.67 -8.37 -29.37
C ARG A 230 7.52 -9.01 -27.99
N VAL A 231 6.60 -8.51 -27.16
CA VAL A 231 6.31 -9.14 -25.86
C VAL A 231 5.86 -10.59 -26.02
N ASN A 232 5.00 -10.88 -26.99
CA ASN A 232 4.56 -12.25 -27.26
C ASN A 232 5.68 -13.15 -27.78
N ALA A 233 6.70 -12.60 -28.46
CA ALA A 233 7.86 -13.38 -28.89
C ALA A 233 8.68 -13.87 -27.69
N LEU A 234 8.82 -13.04 -26.65
CA LEU A 234 9.56 -13.37 -25.41
C LEU A 234 8.93 -14.46 -24.54
N ILE A 235 7.67 -14.84 -24.79
CA ILE A 235 6.97 -15.89 -24.03
C ILE A 235 7.07 -17.25 -24.75
N LYS A 236 7.44 -17.24 -26.03
CA LYS A 236 7.54 -18.45 -26.87
C LYS A 236 8.93 -19.11 -26.81
N GLU A 237 9.88 -18.49 -26.10
CA GLU A 237 11.21 -19.00 -25.77
C GLU A 237 11.24 -19.47 -24.31
#